data_AF-A0A2N0FRD4-F1
#
_entry.id   AF-A0A2N0FRD4-F1
#
_cell.length_a   1.000
_cell.length_b   1.000
_cell.length_c   1.000
_cell.angle_alpha   90.00
_cell.angle_beta   90.00
_cell.angle_gamma   90.00
#
_symmetry.space_group_name_H-M   'P 1'
#
loop_
_entity.id
_entity.type
_entity.pdbx_description
1 polymer ?
#
loop_
_entity_poly.entity_id
_entity_poly.type
_entity_poly.pdbx_seq_one_letter_code
_entity_poly.pdbx_strand_id
1 'polypeptide(L)'
;MSKDIRKLFEEVHVPDEPKIKSGHEKRFLERLEKELPEQRKNYGRRIAMVASIIVLLGASVWYFSDHQNIIENKRVVNKVEKPGKPQNISLGDLSPDLNKLENYYVANINLELSELEVSEKNKKVVHSFMGQLNELNIEYSELNRELNDMGPNDQTITAMIKNLQLRLQLMRRLKEKINQLKTSKNEAVTKTNV
;
A
#
# COMPACT_ATOMS: atom_id res chain seq x y z
N MET A 1 -12.73 -52.59 49.87
CA MET A 1 -13.52 -51.60 50.62
C MET A 1 -12.83 -50.26 50.50
N SER A 2 -13.46 -49.29 49.84
CA SER A 2 -12.93 -47.95 49.60
C SER A 2 -13.08 -47.14 50.89
N LYS A 3 -11.97 -46.74 51.53
CA LYS A 3 -12.01 -45.81 52.66
C LYS A 3 -12.46 -44.45 52.15
N ASP A 4 -13.53 -43.92 52.72
CA ASP A 4 -14.06 -42.60 52.38
C ASP A 4 -13.12 -41.53 52.96
N ILE A 5 -12.46 -40.80 52.06
CA ILE A 5 -11.56 -39.68 52.37
C ILE A 5 -12.21 -38.57 53.21
N ARG A 6 -13.55 -38.46 53.19
CA ARG A 6 -14.27 -37.51 54.05
C ARG A 6 -14.16 -37.89 55.52
N LYS A 7 -14.22 -39.18 55.83
CA LYS A 7 -14.08 -39.69 57.21
C LYS A 7 -12.67 -39.50 57.76
N LEU A 8 -11.65 -39.54 56.89
CA LEU A 8 -10.26 -39.24 57.26
C LEU A 8 -10.06 -37.77 57.66
N PHE A 9 -10.86 -36.85 57.11
CA PHE A 9 -10.80 -35.43 57.49
C PHE A 9 -11.60 -35.13 58.77
N GLU A 10 -12.68 -35.87 59.02
CA GLU A 10 -13.50 -35.75 60.22
C GLU A 10 -12.78 -36.27 61.48
N GLU A 11 -11.93 -37.29 61.34
CA GLU A 11 -11.18 -37.91 62.44
C GLU A 11 -9.86 -37.19 62.77
N VAL A 12 -9.39 -36.31 61.86
CA VAL A 12 -8.24 -35.45 62.11
C VAL A 12 -8.71 -34.25 62.93
N HIS A 13 -8.63 -34.40 64.25
CA HIS A 13 -8.65 -33.28 65.19
C HIS A 13 -7.49 -32.36 64.82
N VAL A 14 -7.77 -31.26 64.10
CA VAL A 14 -6.78 -30.23 63.75
C VAL A 14 -6.40 -29.53 65.05
N PRO A 15 -5.21 -29.75 65.62
CA PRO A 15 -4.76 -28.94 66.75
C PRO A 15 -4.64 -27.51 66.24
N ASP A 16 -4.96 -26.54 67.10
CA ASP A 16 -4.89 -25.10 66.82
C ASP A 16 -3.82 -24.76 65.78
N GLU A 17 -4.24 -24.15 64.67
CA GLU A 17 -3.43 -23.86 63.49
C GLU A 17 -1.98 -23.51 63.88
N PRO A 18 -0.96 -24.21 63.32
CA PRO A 18 0.42 -23.92 63.65
C PRO A 18 0.75 -22.47 63.26
N LYS A 19 0.77 -21.58 64.26
CA LYS A 19 1.06 -20.16 64.05
C LYS A 19 2.46 -20.02 63.47
N ILE A 20 2.52 -19.48 62.25
CA ILE A 20 3.78 -19.19 61.57
C ILE A 20 4.61 -18.25 62.46
N LYS A 21 5.87 -18.62 62.73
CA LYS A 21 6.80 -17.78 63.52
C LYS A 21 6.95 -16.40 62.88
N SER A 22 6.96 -15.35 63.70
CA SER A 22 7.19 -13.98 63.23
C SER A 22 8.49 -13.87 62.41
N GLY A 23 8.43 -13.06 61.35
CA GLY A 23 9.56 -12.89 60.41
C GLY A 23 9.73 -14.01 59.38
N HIS A 24 8.81 -14.97 59.27
CA HIS A 24 8.82 -15.98 58.20
C HIS A 24 8.77 -15.35 56.80
N GLU A 25 7.87 -14.38 56.61
CA GLU A 25 7.72 -13.66 55.34
C GLU A 25 9.02 -12.99 54.90
N LYS A 26 9.70 -12.29 55.81
CA LYS A 26 10.97 -11.63 55.51
C LYS A 26 12.05 -12.64 55.09
N ARG A 27 12.19 -13.75 55.81
CA ARG A 27 13.14 -14.82 55.45
C ARG A 27 12.79 -15.51 54.14
N PHE A 28 11.51 -15.60 53.81
CA PHE A 28 11.04 -16.14 52.54
C PHE A 28 11.40 -15.20 51.39
N LEU A 29 11.14 -13.91 51.53
CA LEU A 29 11.48 -12.89 50.52
C LEU A 29 13.00 -12.81 50.26
N GLU A 30 13.82 -12.83 51.32
CA GLU A 30 15.29 -12.83 51.18
C GLU A 30 15.82 -14.06 50.42
N ARG A 31 15.22 -15.24 50.63
CA ARG A 31 15.58 -16.46 49.88
C ARG A 31 15.05 -16.42 48.45
N LEU A 32 13.86 -15.86 48.23
CA LEU A 32 13.27 -15.73 46.91
C LEU A 32 14.11 -14.81 46.02
N GLU A 33 14.50 -13.65 46.53
CA GLU A 33 15.30 -12.69 45.78
C GLU A 33 16.69 -13.24 45.42
N LYS A 34 17.30 -14.03 46.33
CA LYS A 34 18.60 -14.68 46.09
C LYS A 34 18.57 -15.74 44.99
N GLU A 35 17.44 -16.42 44.80
CA GLU A 35 17.27 -17.50 43.82
C GLU A 35 16.74 -17.00 42.46
N LEU A 36 16.37 -15.72 42.35
CA LEU A 36 15.93 -15.15 41.09
C LEU A 36 17.15 -14.79 40.21
N PRO A 37 17.23 -15.29 38.97
CA PRO A 37 18.34 -14.97 38.07
C PRO A 37 18.30 -13.48 37.68
N GLU A 38 19.43 -12.77 37.85
CA GLU A 38 19.58 -11.42 37.32
C GLU A 38 19.49 -11.45 35.78
N GLN A 39 18.36 -10.99 35.23
CA GLN A 39 18.19 -10.84 33.79
C GLN A 39 19.02 -9.65 33.29
N ARG A 40 20.28 -9.90 32.90
CA ARG A 40 21.07 -8.91 32.17
C ARG A 40 20.44 -8.68 30.80
N LYS A 41 19.66 -7.61 30.68
CA LYS A 41 19.03 -7.22 29.41
C LYS A 41 20.07 -6.59 28.48
N ASN A 42 20.45 -7.34 27.45
CA ASN A 42 21.34 -6.89 26.36
C ASN A 42 20.63 -5.90 25.43
N TYR A 43 20.33 -4.69 25.92
CA TYR A 43 19.71 -3.61 25.12
C TYR A 43 20.59 -3.14 23.96
N GLY A 44 21.93 -3.16 24.11
CA GLY A 44 22.86 -2.68 23.08
C GLY A 44 22.75 -3.42 21.73
N ARG A 45 22.60 -4.76 21.74
CA ARG A 45 22.45 -5.54 20.49
C ARG A 45 21.09 -5.32 19.81
N ARG A 46 20.02 -5.04 20.58
CA ARG A 46 18.69 -4.77 20.03
C ARG A 46 18.58 -3.38 19.42
N ILE A 47 19.24 -2.38 20.02
CA ILE A 47 19.31 -1.01 19.46
C ILE A 47 20.09 -1.01 18.13
N ALA A 48 21.18 -1.77 18.03
CA ALA A 48 21.96 -1.86 16.79
C ALA A 48 21.15 -2.40 15.60
N MET A 49 20.28 -3.40 15.82
CA MET A 49 19.42 -3.97 14.78
C MET A 49 18.35 -2.98 14.29
N VAL A 50 17.77 -2.20 15.20
CA VAL A 50 16.80 -1.15 14.85
C VAL A 50 17.50 -0.02 14.08
N ALA A 51 18.70 0.38 14.50
CA ALA A 51 19.48 1.41 13.82
C ALA A 51 19.79 1.04 12.35
N SER A 52 20.14 -0.22 12.05
CA SER A 52 20.39 -0.65 10.67
C SER A 52 19.16 -0.56 9.76
N ILE A 53 17.96 -0.81 10.30
CA ILE A 53 16.71 -0.72 9.54
C ILE A 53 16.38 0.75 9.23
N ILE A 54 16.56 1.65 10.21
CA ILE A 54 16.32 3.09 10.04
C ILE A 54 17.29 3.67 8.99
N VAL A 55 18.57 3.27 9.02
CA VAL A 55 19.57 3.73 8.03
C VAL A 55 19.23 3.25 6.63
N LEU A 56 18.83 1.98 6.46
CA LEU A 56 18.42 1.45 5.15
C LEU A 56 17.17 2.15 4.61
N LEU A 57 16.17 2.37 5.45
CA LEU A 57 14.95 3.10 5.06
C LEU A 57 15.29 4.56 4.72
N GLY A 58 16.13 5.22 5.51
CA GLY A 58 16.58 6.59 5.25
C GLY A 58 17.37 6.69 3.93
N ALA A 59 18.28 5.76 3.67
CA ALA A 59 19.02 5.70 2.42
C ALA A 59 18.11 5.39 1.22
N SER A 60 17.12 4.51 1.38
CA SER A 60 16.13 4.26 0.32
C SER A 60 15.26 5.48 0.04
N VAL A 61 14.79 6.19 1.07
CA VAL A 61 14.00 7.42 0.90
C VAL A 61 14.85 8.50 0.25
N TRP A 62 16.12 8.66 0.64
CA TRP A 62 17.04 9.61 0.04
C TRP A 62 17.32 9.28 -1.44
N TYR A 63 17.61 8.02 -1.76
CA TYR A 63 17.82 7.55 -3.13
C TYR A 63 16.56 7.72 -4.00
N PHE A 64 15.39 7.37 -3.49
CA PHE A 64 14.13 7.59 -4.20
C PHE A 64 13.76 9.07 -4.28
N SER A 65 14.13 9.91 -3.31
CA SER A 65 13.91 11.35 -3.33
C SER A 65 14.80 12.07 -4.34
N ASP A 66 16.02 11.59 -4.60
CA ASP A 66 16.89 12.12 -5.65
C ASP A 66 16.39 11.71 -7.06
N HIS A 67 15.69 10.58 -7.17
CA HIS A 67 15.12 10.08 -8.41
C HIS A 67 13.66 10.51 -8.67
N GLN A 68 12.96 11.06 -7.69
CA GLN A 68 11.67 11.73 -7.89
C GLN A 68 11.90 13.20 -8.21
N ASN A 69 11.88 13.54 -9.50
CA ASN A 69 11.65 14.91 -9.94
C ASN A 69 10.23 15.30 -9.53
N ILE A 70 10.07 15.75 -8.30
CA ILE A 70 8.86 16.43 -7.84
C ILE A 70 8.80 17.75 -8.61
N ILE A 71 7.68 17.92 -9.30
CA ILE A 71 7.28 19.12 -10.03
C ILE A 71 7.27 20.31 -9.06
N GLU A 72 8.37 21.06 -9.02
CA GLU A 72 8.38 22.42 -8.48
C GLU A 72 7.85 23.37 -9.54
N ASN A 73 6.64 23.87 -9.31
CA ASN A 73 6.12 25.04 -9.99
C ASN A 73 6.95 26.27 -9.60
N LYS A 74 8.02 26.56 -10.34
CA LYS A 74 8.76 27.82 -10.24
C LYS A 74 8.67 28.58 -11.56
N ARG A 75 7.69 29.48 -11.64
CA ARG A 75 7.73 30.59 -12.60
C ARG A 75 8.88 31.51 -12.19
N VAL A 76 9.64 31.97 -13.19
CA VAL A 76 10.04 33.37 -13.48
C VAL A 76 11.42 33.37 -14.19
N VAL A 77 11.37 33.76 -15.47
CA VAL A 77 12.35 34.53 -16.28
C VAL A 77 13.69 33.89 -16.68
N ASN A 78 13.85 33.79 -18.01
CA ASN A 78 15.06 33.77 -18.83
C ASN A 78 16.38 33.32 -18.17
N LYS A 79 16.81 32.09 -18.50
CA LYS A 79 18.22 31.73 -18.48
C LYS A 79 18.54 30.66 -19.50
N VAL A 80 19.24 31.11 -20.54
CA VAL A 80 20.36 30.46 -21.26
C VAL A 80 20.35 28.94 -21.27
N GLU A 81 20.16 28.42 -22.49
CA GLU A 81 20.36 27.03 -22.91
C GLU A 81 21.58 26.40 -22.24
N LYS A 82 21.33 25.42 -21.38
CA LYS A 82 22.33 24.43 -20.98
C LYS A 82 22.23 23.29 -22.00
N PRO A 83 23.33 22.92 -22.68
CA PRO A 83 23.33 21.73 -23.55
C PRO A 83 23.38 20.48 -22.66
N GLY A 84 22.58 19.46 -22.98
CA GLY A 84 22.90 18.08 -22.55
C GLY A 84 21.88 17.29 -21.74
N LYS A 85 20.58 17.56 -21.81
CA LYS A 85 19.58 16.50 -21.61
C LYS A 85 18.74 16.39 -22.89
N PRO A 86 18.61 15.21 -23.53
CA PRO A 86 17.65 15.05 -24.60
C PRO A 86 16.28 15.39 -24.01
N GLN A 87 15.67 16.46 -24.52
CA GLN A 87 14.31 16.81 -24.18
C GLN A 87 13.46 15.72 -24.83
N ASN A 88 12.98 14.77 -24.03
CA ASN A 88 12.15 13.68 -24.54
C ASN A 88 10.88 14.29 -25.12
N ILE A 89 10.70 14.12 -26.42
CA ILE A 89 9.58 14.58 -27.21
C ILE A 89 8.39 13.68 -26.87
N SER A 90 7.24 14.26 -26.51
CA SER A 90 5.97 13.55 -26.36
C SER A 90 5.14 13.64 -27.64
N LEU A 91 4.08 12.84 -27.74
CA LEU A 91 3.12 12.88 -28.85
C LEU A 91 2.61 14.31 -29.13
N GLY A 92 2.25 15.06 -28.09
CA GLY A 92 1.74 16.42 -28.19
C GLY A 92 2.77 17.48 -28.59
N ASP A 93 4.07 17.16 -28.54
CA ASP A 93 5.12 18.08 -28.98
C ASP A 93 5.32 18.02 -30.51
N LEU A 94 4.75 17.01 -31.18
CA LEU A 94 4.89 16.80 -32.62
C LEU A 94 4.04 17.75 -33.46
N SER A 95 2.85 18.12 -32.99
CA SER A 95 1.98 19.09 -33.67
C SER A 95 0.90 19.66 -32.76
N PRO A 96 0.33 20.84 -33.07
CA PRO A 96 -0.77 21.42 -32.30
C PRO A 96 -2.02 20.52 -32.22
N ASP A 97 -2.30 19.74 -33.26
CA ASP A 97 -3.47 18.87 -33.29
C ASP A 97 -3.25 17.59 -32.48
N LEU A 98 -2.05 17.02 -32.52
CA LEU A 98 -1.67 15.89 -31.65
C LEU A 98 -1.65 16.31 -30.18
N ASN A 99 -1.23 17.55 -29.88
CA ASN A 99 -1.27 18.11 -28.53
C ASN A 99 -2.70 18.15 -27.98
N LYS A 100 -3.64 18.70 -28.77
CA LYS A 100 -5.06 18.73 -28.39
C LYS A 100 -5.61 17.32 -28.18
N LEU A 101 -5.21 16.38 -29.03
CA LEU A 101 -5.65 14.99 -28.95
C LEU A 101 -5.13 14.29 -27.68
N GLU A 102 -3.83 14.40 -27.41
CA GLU A 102 -3.21 13.84 -26.20
C GLU A 102 -3.87 14.43 -24.95
N ASN A 103 -3.97 15.76 -24.87
CA ASN A 103 -4.63 16.44 -23.76
C ASN A 103 -6.09 16.01 -23.59
N TYR A 104 -6.84 15.86 -24.68
CA TYR A 104 -8.22 15.38 -24.63
C TYR A 104 -8.30 14.02 -23.95
N TYR A 105 -7.51 13.03 -24.41
CA TYR A 105 -7.56 11.69 -23.83
C TYR A 105 -7.07 11.68 -22.38
N VAL A 106 -5.95 12.33 -22.08
CA VAL A 106 -5.39 12.39 -20.71
C VAL A 106 -6.38 13.03 -19.74
N ALA A 107 -6.99 14.16 -20.12
CA ALA A 107 -7.99 14.83 -19.28
C ALA A 107 -9.22 13.94 -19.04
N ASN A 108 -9.72 13.26 -20.07
CA ASN A 108 -10.87 12.37 -19.92
C ASN A 108 -10.53 11.11 -19.10
N ILE A 109 -9.34 10.53 -19.26
CA ILE A 109 -8.89 9.39 -18.43
C ILE A 109 -8.82 9.82 -16.96
N ASN A 110 -8.24 10.99 -16.68
CA ASN A 110 -8.15 11.53 -15.32
C ASN A 110 -9.53 11.83 -14.72
N LEU A 111 -10.46 12.35 -15.53
CA LEU A 111 -11.84 12.57 -15.11
C LEU A 111 -12.52 11.25 -14.73
N GLU A 112 -12.47 10.23 -15.58
CA GLU A 112 -13.08 8.92 -15.29
C GLU A 112 -12.44 8.24 -14.07
N LEU A 113 -11.12 8.42 -13.87
CA LEU A 113 -10.44 7.96 -12.65
C LEU A 113 -10.91 8.71 -11.40
N SER A 114 -11.15 10.01 -11.49
CA SER A 114 -11.61 10.83 -10.36
C SER A 114 -13.04 10.49 -9.92
N GLU A 115 -13.87 10.05 -10.86
CA GLU A 115 -15.26 9.61 -10.60
C GLU A 115 -15.34 8.14 -10.14
N LEU A 116 -14.20 7.45 -10.00
CA LEU A 116 -14.18 6.03 -9.68
C LEU A 116 -14.51 5.75 -8.21
N GLU A 117 -15.72 5.29 -7.95
CA GLU A 117 -16.14 4.88 -6.60
C GLU A 117 -15.75 3.44 -6.28
N VAL A 118 -14.74 3.25 -5.44
CA VAL A 118 -14.27 1.93 -4.99
C VAL A 118 -14.99 1.51 -3.70
N SER A 119 -15.44 0.25 -3.66
CA SER A 119 -16.11 -0.40 -2.53
C SER A 119 -15.64 -1.86 -2.43
N GLU A 120 -15.86 -2.52 -1.29
CA GLU A 120 -15.49 -3.94 -1.14
C GLU A 120 -16.19 -4.85 -2.19
N LYS A 121 -17.36 -4.44 -2.68
CA LYS A 121 -18.11 -5.21 -3.70
C LYS A 121 -17.48 -5.15 -5.10
N ASN A 122 -16.94 -4.00 -5.50
CA ASN A 122 -16.37 -3.82 -6.85
C ASN A 122 -14.83 -3.88 -6.87
N LYS A 123 -14.18 -3.97 -5.71
CA LYS A 123 -12.72 -4.04 -5.54
C LYS A 123 -12.01 -5.01 -6.48
N LYS A 124 -12.53 -6.24 -6.64
CA LYS A 124 -11.93 -7.25 -7.54
C LYS A 124 -11.99 -6.82 -9.01
N VAL A 125 -13.12 -6.23 -9.42
CA VAL A 125 -13.30 -5.72 -10.79
C VAL A 125 -12.39 -4.52 -11.03
N VAL A 126 -12.40 -3.55 -10.11
CA VAL A 126 -11.53 -2.37 -10.16
C VAL A 126 -10.07 -2.80 -10.28
N HIS A 127 -9.60 -3.71 -9.42
CA HIS A 127 -8.22 -4.19 -9.44
C HIS A 127 -7.83 -4.81 -10.79
N SER A 128 -8.69 -5.63 -11.38
CA SER A 128 -8.42 -6.23 -12.70
C SER A 128 -8.30 -5.19 -13.81
N PHE A 129 -9.20 -4.20 -13.83
CA PHE A 129 -9.15 -3.12 -14.82
C PHE A 129 -7.96 -2.18 -14.60
N MET A 130 -7.56 -1.92 -13.36
CA MET A 130 -6.35 -1.14 -13.06
C MET A 130 -5.09 -1.86 -13.51
N GLY A 131 -5.04 -3.19 -13.41
CA GLY A 131 -3.95 -3.99 -13.98
C GLY A 131 -3.81 -3.79 -15.48
N GLN A 132 -4.91 -3.93 -16.23
CA GLN A 132 -4.93 -3.69 -17.69
C GLN A 132 -4.58 -2.23 -18.04
N LEU A 133 -5.03 -1.25 -17.25
CA LEU A 133 -4.68 0.15 -17.46
C LEU A 133 -3.19 0.38 -17.27
N ASN A 134 -2.57 -0.30 -16.31
CA ASN A 134 -1.14 -0.23 -16.07
C ASN A 134 -0.32 -0.86 -17.21
N GLU A 135 -0.76 -2.00 -17.77
CA GLU A 135 -0.15 -2.60 -18.96
C GLU A 135 -0.15 -1.61 -20.14
N LEU A 136 -1.29 -0.96 -20.40
CA LEU A 136 -1.38 0.08 -21.43
C LEU A 136 -0.46 1.27 -21.13
N ASN A 137 -0.33 1.67 -19.87
CA ASN A 137 0.56 2.78 -19.49
C ASN A 137 2.05 2.45 -19.72
N ILE A 138 2.45 1.22 -19.43
CA ILE A 138 3.80 0.73 -19.73
C ILE A 138 4.02 0.74 -21.24
N GLU A 139 3.09 0.20 -22.03
CA GLU A 139 3.18 0.20 -23.49
C GLU A 139 3.28 1.62 -24.06
N TYR A 140 2.51 2.59 -23.55
CA TYR A 140 2.65 4.00 -23.96
C TYR A 140 4.05 4.56 -23.67
N SER A 141 4.64 4.18 -22.53
CA SER A 141 5.98 4.62 -22.15
C SER A 141 7.04 4.02 -23.08
N GLU A 142 6.87 2.77 -23.49
CA GLU A 142 7.73 2.10 -24.47
C GLU A 142 7.60 2.73 -25.86
N LEU A 143 6.38 3.04 -26.30
CA LEU A 143 6.14 3.77 -27.55
C LEU A 143 6.73 5.19 -27.52
N ASN A 144 6.66 5.87 -26.37
CA ASN A 144 7.31 7.16 -26.21
C ASN A 144 8.84 7.03 -26.27
N ARG A 145 9.42 5.95 -25.74
CA ARG A 145 10.85 5.67 -25.91
C ARG A 145 11.19 5.42 -27.37
N GLU A 146 10.42 4.58 -28.06
CA GLU A 146 10.58 4.32 -29.49
C GLU A 146 10.50 5.60 -30.34
N LEU A 147 9.55 6.49 -30.03
CA LEU A 147 9.42 7.81 -30.66
C LEU A 147 10.69 8.65 -30.52
N ASN A 148 11.33 8.61 -29.35
CA ASN A 148 12.55 9.37 -29.06
C ASN A 148 13.81 8.71 -29.63
N ASP A 149 13.85 7.38 -29.70
CA ASP A 149 14.98 6.61 -30.21
C ASP A 149 15.03 6.58 -31.75
N MET A 150 13.88 6.34 -32.39
CA MET A 150 13.77 6.17 -33.85
C MET A 150 13.26 7.41 -34.57
N GLY A 151 12.71 8.38 -33.83
CA GLY A 151 12.08 9.57 -34.36
C GLY A 151 10.59 9.38 -34.72
N PRO A 152 9.88 10.48 -34.99
CA PRO A 152 8.46 10.45 -35.32
C PRO A 152 8.18 9.67 -36.59
N ASN A 153 7.35 8.63 -36.48
CA ASN A 153 6.83 7.89 -37.62
C ASN A 153 5.35 7.56 -37.40
N ASP A 154 4.63 7.39 -38.52
CA ASP A 154 3.18 7.21 -38.51
C ASP A 154 2.74 5.98 -37.70
N GLN A 155 3.55 4.91 -37.65
CA GLN A 155 3.20 3.69 -36.92
C GLN A 155 3.25 3.92 -35.41
N THR A 156 4.33 4.50 -34.89
CA THR A 156 4.48 4.83 -33.46
C THR A 156 3.43 5.87 -33.04
N ILE A 157 3.21 6.92 -33.84
CA ILE A 157 2.17 7.93 -33.58
C ILE A 157 0.78 7.27 -33.50
N THR A 158 0.43 6.43 -34.48
CA THR A 158 -0.85 5.71 -34.50
C THR A 158 -1.00 4.79 -33.29
N ALA A 159 0.07 4.07 -32.91
CA ALA A 159 0.07 3.19 -31.75
C ALA A 159 -0.13 3.96 -30.44
N MET A 160 0.53 5.11 -30.27
CA MET A 160 0.36 5.97 -29.10
C MET A 160 -1.08 6.49 -28.98
N ILE A 161 -1.66 6.97 -30.07
CA ILE A 161 -3.07 7.41 -30.11
C ILE A 161 -4.00 6.26 -29.77
N LYS A 162 -3.78 5.08 -30.36
CA LYS A 162 -4.59 3.88 -30.11
C LYS A 162 -4.50 3.45 -28.65
N ASN A 163 -3.32 3.51 -28.04
CA ASN A 163 -3.14 3.22 -26.63
C ASN A 163 -3.97 4.18 -25.74
N LEU A 164 -3.92 5.48 -26.00
CA LEU A 164 -4.75 6.47 -25.30
C LEU A 164 -6.25 6.19 -25.44
N GLN A 165 -6.69 5.80 -26.64
CA GLN A 165 -8.07 5.38 -26.91
C GLN A 165 -8.47 4.15 -26.10
N LEU A 166 -7.63 3.11 -26.08
CA LEU A 166 -7.86 1.88 -25.33
C LEU A 166 -7.95 2.17 -23.82
N ARG A 167 -7.07 3.03 -23.29
CA ARG A 167 -7.11 3.44 -21.87
C ARG A 167 -8.44 4.10 -21.52
N LEU A 168 -8.91 5.03 -22.34
CA LEU A 168 -10.20 5.69 -22.12
C LEU A 168 -11.39 4.71 -22.24
N GLN A 169 -11.37 3.82 -23.24
CA GLN A 169 -12.41 2.78 -23.41
C GLN A 169 -12.46 1.83 -22.21
N LEU A 170 -11.31 1.44 -21.68
CA LEU A 170 -11.20 0.59 -20.52
C LEU A 170 -11.83 1.25 -19.27
N MET A 171 -11.60 2.56 -19.08
CA MET A 171 -12.21 3.33 -17.99
C MET A 171 -13.73 3.40 -18.11
N ARG A 172 -14.27 3.67 -19.30
CA ARG A 172 -15.72 3.68 -19.53
C ARG A 172 -16.36 2.32 -19.23
N ARG A 173 -15.74 1.24 -19.68
CA ARG A 173 -16.18 -0.13 -19.39
C ARG A 173 -16.14 -0.46 -17.89
N LEU A 174 -15.12 0.03 -17.17
CA LEU A 174 -15.04 -0.13 -15.71
C LEU A 174 -16.23 0.56 -15.03
N LYS A 175 -16.51 1.81 -15.40
CA LYS A 175 -17.63 2.59 -14.88
C LYS A 175 -18.98 1.91 -15.14
N GLU A 176 -19.20 1.44 -16.36
CA GLU A 176 -20.37 0.62 -16.72
C GLU A 176 -20.49 -0.62 -15.82
N LYS A 177 -19.38 -1.34 -15.61
CA LYS A 177 -19.38 -2.56 -14.81
C LYS A 177 -19.68 -2.28 -13.34
N ILE A 178 -19.16 -1.18 -12.79
CA ILE A 178 -19.47 -0.74 -11.43
C ILE A 178 -20.95 -0.40 -11.31
N ASN A 179 -21.52 0.32 -12.28
CA ASN A 179 -22.93 0.68 -12.28
C ASN A 179 -23.84 -0.54 -12.37
N GLN A 180 -23.51 -1.53 -13.21
CA GLN A 180 -24.23 -2.81 -13.26
C GLN A 180 -24.21 -3.52 -11.90
N LEU A 181 -23.06 -3.55 -11.22
CA LEU A 181 -22.97 -4.17 -9.90
C LEU A 181 -23.80 -3.42 -8.84
N LYS A 182 -24.00 -2.11 -8.98
CA LYS A 182 -24.90 -1.34 -8.10
C LYS A 182 -26.36 -1.71 -8.37
N THR A 183 -26.80 -1.71 -9.63
CA THR A 183 -28.21 -1.93 -10.00
C THR A 183 -28.68 -3.37 -9.81
N SER A 184 -27.85 -4.39 -10.07
CA SER A 184 -28.25 -5.80 -9.89
C SER A 184 -28.65 -6.16 -8.45
N LYS A 185 -28.28 -5.34 -7.45
CA LYS A 185 -28.73 -5.56 -6.06
C LYS A 185 -30.11 -4.94 -5.80
N ASN A 186 -30.43 -3.82 -6.46
CA ASN A 186 -31.71 -3.13 -6.25
C ASN A 186 -32.90 -3.96 -6.76
N GLU A 187 -32.71 -4.78 -7.80
CA GLU A 187 -33.72 -5.69 -8.32
C GLU A 187 -33.93 -6.95 -7.45
N ALA A 188 -32.91 -7.38 -6.69
CA ALA A 188 -33.03 -8.53 -5.79
C ALA A 188 -33.78 -8.17 -4.50
N VAL A 189 -33.69 -6.92 -4.04
CA VAL A 189 -34.37 -6.45 -2.82
C VAL A 189 -35.87 -6.22 -3.06
N THR A 190 -36.28 -5.82 -4.26
CA THR A 190 -37.72 -5.62 -4.58
C THR A 190 -38.48 -6.93 -4.77
N LYS A 191 -37.83 -8.03 -5.17
CA LYS A 191 -38.48 -9.35 -5.34
C LYS A 191 -38.65 -10.15 -4.04
N THR A 192 -38.14 -9.67 -2.92
CA THR A 192 -38.23 -10.38 -1.62
C THR A 192 -39.29 -9.76 -0.68
N ASN A 193 -39.96 -8.68 -1.11
CA ASN A 193 -40.99 -7.97 -0.34
C ASN A 193 -42.38 -8.00 -1.01
N VAL A 194 -42.69 -9.04 -1.80
CA VAL A 194 -44.05 -9.29 -2.31
C VAL A 194 -44.49 -10.67 -1.89
#